data_AF-A0A0U5ESV5-F1
#
_entry.id   AF-A0A0U5ESV5-F1
#
_cell.length_a   1.000
_cell.length_b   1.000
_cell.length_c   1.000
_cell.angle_alpha   90.00
_cell.angle_beta   90.00
_cell.angle_gamma   90.00
#
_symmetry.space_group_name_H-M   'P 1'
#
loop_
_entity.id
_entity.type
_entity.pdbx_description
1 polymer ?
#
loop_
_entity_poly.entity_id
_entity_poly.type
_entity_poly.pdbx_seq_one_letter_code
_entity_poly.pdbx_strand_id
1 'polypeptide(L)'
;MGLGLAFKAFMKAFKDPQKAEEFLKDEAPKQIEAVDQSHLRMLYYLQQGGRLIDFLKEDISAFSDAQVGAAVRKIHQDCAQSIEDLVTIRPLREEQEGTTVQIPKGYNPSEIKVVGKVKGEPPFSGTLIHRGWKAHKRSLPKKTGELATDVICPAEIEIK
;
A
#
# COMPACT_ATOMS: atom_id res chain seq x y z
N MET A 1 40.00 -19.09 0.68
CA MET A 1 39.50 -19.87 -0.47
C MET A 1 38.43 -19.03 -1.17
N GLY A 2 38.50 -18.61 -2.42
CA GLY A 2 39.53 -18.79 -3.43
C GLY A 2 39.19 -17.97 -4.69
N LEU A 3 39.85 -16.82 -4.88
CA LEU A 3 39.85 -16.15 -6.19
C LEU A 3 40.29 -17.12 -7.31
N GLY A 4 41.19 -18.05 -7.00
CA GLY A 4 41.60 -19.12 -7.92
C GLY A 4 40.52 -20.16 -8.24
N LEU A 5 39.52 -20.35 -7.36
CA LEU A 5 38.36 -21.23 -7.63
C LEU A 5 37.37 -20.54 -8.58
N ALA A 6 37.09 -19.25 -8.35
CA ALA A 6 36.24 -18.47 -9.25
C ALA A 6 36.86 -18.34 -10.65
N PHE A 7 38.17 -18.11 -10.75
CA PHE A 7 38.86 -18.01 -12.04
C PHE A 7 38.95 -19.36 -12.78
N LYS A 8 39.12 -20.46 -12.05
CA LYS A 8 39.05 -21.82 -12.63
C LYS A 8 37.64 -22.19 -13.09
N ALA A 9 36.61 -21.80 -12.35
CA ALA A 9 35.22 -21.98 -12.75
C ALA A 9 34.92 -21.18 -14.03
N PHE A 10 35.37 -19.93 -14.10
CA PHE A 10 35.23 -19.06 -15.27
C PHE A 10 35.93 -19.65 -16.51
N MET A 11 37.19 -20.08 -16.40
CA MET A 11 37.90 -20.70 -17.52
C MET A 11 37.32 -22.06 -17.93
N LYS A 12 36.70 -22.80 -17.00
CA LYS A 12 36.03 -24.07 -17.29
C LYS A 12 34.71 -23.86 -18.03
N ALA A 13 33.94 -22.82 -17.68
CA ALA A 13 32.74 -22.42 -18.41
C ALA A 13 33.06 -21.93 -19.84
N PHE A 14 34.19 -21.24 -20.03
CA PHE A 14 34.63 -20.76 -21.34
C PHE A 14 35.12 -21.89 -22.27
N LYS A 15 35.65 -22.98 -21.71
CA LYS A 15 36.14 -24.14 -22.47
C LYS A 15 35.05 -25.14 -22.86
N ASP A 16 33.93 -25.14 -22.15
CA ASP A 16 32.85 -26.12 -22.36
C ASP A 16 31.49 -25.40 -22.35
N PRO A 17 31.19 -24.61 -23.41
CA PRO A 17 30.01 -23.76 -23.47
C PRO A 17 28.70 -24.56 -23.41
N GLN A 18 28.70 -25.82 -23.86
CA GLN A 18 27.54 -26.71 -23.77
C GLN A 18 27.22 -27.09 -22.32
N LYS A 19 28.23 -27.41 -21.50
CA LYS A 19 28.01 -27.64 -20.05
C LYS A 19 27.62 -26.39 -19.30
N ALA A 20 28.12 -25.22 -19.70
CA ALA A 20 27.71 -23.95 -19.12
C ALA A 20 26.24 -23.64 -19.45
N GLU A 21 25.80 -23.91 -20.68
CA GLU A 21 24.39 -23.82 -21.06
C GLU A 21 23.50 -24.83 -20.34
N GLU A 22 23.98 -26.06 -20.11
CA GLU A 22 23.26 -27.09 -19.36
C GLU A 22 23.10 -26.69 -17.88
N PHE A 23 24.16 -26.14 -17.26
CA PHE A 23 24.14 -25.62 -15.90
C PHE A 23 23.21 -24.39 -15.74
N LEU A 24 23.09 -23.56 -16.78
CA LEU A 24 22.17 -22.42 -16.81
C LEU A 24 20.72 -22.83 -17.14
N LYS A 25 20.51 -23.97 -17.82
CA LYS A 25 19.18 -24.50 -18.14
C LYS A 25 18.48 -25.10 -16.92
N ASP A 26 19.23 -25.69 -15.99
CA ASP A 26 18.66 -26.34 -14.80
C ASP A 26 18.34 -25.40 -13.63
N GLU A 27 18.81 -24.14 -13.66
CA GLU A 27 18.51 -23.13 -12.64
C GLU A 27 17.86 -21.87 -13.23
N ALA A 28 16.91 -22.02 -14.14
CA ALA A 28 15.94 -20.95 -14.30
C ALA A 28 15.13 -20.91 -12.98
N PRO A 29 15.25 -19.87 -12.13
CA PRO A 29 14.42 -19.79 -10.93
C PRO A 29 12.97 -19.87 -11.40
N LYS A 30 12.24 -20.89 -10.93
CA LYS A 30 10.79 -20.94 -11.11
C LYS A 30 10.28 -19.56 -10.73
N GLN A 31 9.74 -18.84 -11.71
CA GLN A 31 9.09 -17.56 -11.45
C GLN A 31 7.90 -17.88 -10.54
N ILE A 32 8.12 -17.78 -9.23
CA ILE A 32 7.04 -17.76 -8.27
C ILE A 32 6.27 -16.49 -8.63
N GLU A 33 5.06 -16.63 -9.15
CA GLU A 33 4.17 -15.50 -9.35
C GLU A 33 4.10 -14.74 -8.01
N ALA A 34 4.68 -13.56 -7.98
CA ALA A 34 4.69 -12.74 -6.78
C ALA A 34 3.26 -12.24 -6.58
N VAL A 35 2.49 -12.94 -5.74
CA VAL A 35 1.14 -12.52 -5.35
C VAL A 35 1.23 -11.12 -4.74
N ASP A 36 0.45 -10.16 -5.27
CA ASP A 36 0.47 -8.79 -4.74
C ASP A 36 -0.27 -8.70 -3.39
N GLN A 37 0.49 -8.78 -2.31
CA GLN A 37 0.02 -8.63 -0.94
C GLN A 37 0.17 -7.19 -0.40
N SER A 38 0.14 -6.18 -1.28
CA SER A 38 0.23 -4.76 -0.91
C SER A 38 -0.81 -4.33 0.12
N HIS A 39 -2.04 -4.83 0.01
CA HIS A 39 -3.12 -4.55 0.95
C HIS A 39 -2.84 -5.10 2.36
N LEU A 40 -2.36 -6.34 2.49
CA LEU A 40 -1.99 -6.92 3.79
C LEU A 40 -0.80 -6.18 4.42
N ARG A 41 0.18 -5.78 3.62
CA ARG A 41 1.31 -4.97 4.11
C ARG A 41 0.86 -3.60 4.62
N MET A 42 -0.08 -2.95 3.95
CA MET A 42 -0.64 -1.70 4.43
C MET A 42 -1.30 -1.90 5.80
N LEU A 43 -2.08 -2.97 5.96
CA LEU A 43 -2.70 -3.32 7.25
C LEU A 43 -1.65 -3.61 8.33
N TYR A 44 -0.55 -4.29 8.00
CA TYR A 44 0.56 -4.51 8.93
C TYR A 44 1.11 -3.20 9.47
N TYR A 45 1.42 -2.23 8.61
CA TYR A 45 1.95 -0.94 9.06
C TYR A 45 0.95 -0.15 9.90
N LEU A 46 -0.33 -0.15 9.52
CA LEU A 46 -1.38 0.52 10.31
C LEU A 46 -1.59 -0.14 11.68
N GLN A 47 -1.44 -1.46 11.76
CA GLN A 47 -1.51 -2.19 13.01
C GLN A 47 -0.28 -1.93 13.89
N GLN A 48 0.92 -2.03 13.33
CA GLN A 48 2.17 -1.80 14.06
C GLN A 48 2.33 -0.36 14.53
N GLY A 49 1.93 0.60 13.69
CA GLY A 49 2.01 2.03 14.02
C GLY A 49 0.94 2.46 15.01
N GLY A 50 -0.33 2.09 14.78
CA GLY A 50 -1.46 2.68 15.49
C GLY A 50 -2.51 1.73 16.06
N ARG A 51 -2.30 0.40 16.02
CA ARG A 51 -3.24 -0.61 16.52
C ARG A 51 -4.64 -0.56 15.86
N LEU A 52 -4.70 -0.21 14.58
CA LEU A 52 -5.96 -0.02 13.86
C LEU A 52 -6.85 -1.27 13.90
N ILE A 53 -6.26 -2.45 13.67
CA ILE A 53 -7.02 -3.70 13.59
C ILE A 53 -7.59 -4.03 14.97
N ASP A 54 -6.78 -3.92 16.03
CA ASP A 54 -7.26 -4.13 17.40
C ASP A 54 -8.44 -3.21 17.71
N PHE A 55 -8.32 -1.92 17.38
CA PHE A 55 -9.38 -0.94 17.63
C PHE A 55 -10.68 -1.28 16.91
N LEU A 56 -10.62 -1.71 15.64
CA LEU A 56 -11.80 -2.09 14.87
C LEU A 56 -12.40 -3.44 15.29
N LYS A 57 -11.61 -4.29 15.95
CA LYS A 57 -12.03 -5.61 16.43
C LYS A 57 -12.53 -5.60 17.87
N GLU A 58 -12.26 -4.53 18.62
CA GLU A 58 -12.76 -4.32 19.97
C GLU A 58 -14.25 -3.98 19.97
N ASP A 59 -15.02 -4.59 20.88
CA ASP A 59 -16.42 -4.20 21.11
C ASP A 59 -16.46 -2.96 22.00
N ILE A 60 -16.71 -1.80 21.39
CA ILE A 60 -16.75 -0.53 22.12
C ILE A 60 -18.12 -0.20 22.73
N SER A 61 -19.13 -1.05 22.58
CA SER A 61 -20.53 -0.73 22.97
C SER A 61 -20.72 -0.48 24.47
N ALA A 62 -19.86 -1.06 25.31
CA ALA A 62 -19.91 -0.90 26.77
C ALA A 62 -19.17 0.35 27.27
N PHE A 63 -18.45 1.07 26.40
CA PHE A 63 -17.64 2.23 26.79
C PHE A 63 -18.39 3.54 26.58
N SER A 64 -18.19 4.50 27.48
CA SER A 64 -18.67 5.86 27.28
C SER A 64 -17.87 6.61 26.21
N ASP A 65 -18.47 7.65 25.62
CA ASP A 65 -17.81 8.54 24.67
C ASP A 65 -16.49 9.12 25.22
N ALA A 66 -16.43 9.41 26.52
CA ALA A 66 -15.23 9.91 27.18
C ALA A 66 -14.10 8.87 27.19
N GLN A 67 -14.43 7.60 27.45
CA GLN A 67 -13.46 6.50 27.45
C GLN A 67 -12.96 6.21 26.03
N VAL A 68 -13.88 6.12 25.05
CA VAL A 68 -13.52 5.93 23.64
C VAL A 68 -12.65 7.11 23.18
N GLY A 69 -13.06 8.33 23.47
CA GLY A 69 -12.32 9.55 23.14
C GLY A 69 -10.92 9.62 23.77
N ALA A 70 -10.73 9.07 24.97
CA ALA A 70 -9.42 9.01 25.61
C ALA A 70 -8.45 8.08 24.88
N ALA A 71 -8.92 6.91 24.43
CA ALA A 71 -8.09 5.92 23.74
C ALA A 71 -7.87 6.25 22.25
N VAL A 72 -8.93 6.64 21.54
CA VAL A 72 -8.92 6.75 20.07
C VAL A 72 -8.03 7.87 19.55
N ARG A 73 -7.78 8.94 20.34
CA ARG A 73 -6.94 10.07 19.90
C ARG A 73 -5.54 9.61 19.51
N LYS A 74 -4.92 8.75 20.32
CA LYS A 74 -3.58 8.22 20.06
C LYS A 74 -3.59 7.28 18.85
N ILE A 75 -4.54 6.35 18.79
CA ILE A 75 -4.73 5.43 17.65
C ILE A 75 -4.88 6.22 16.34
N HIS A 76 -5.75 7.24 16.34
CA HIS A 76 -5.97 8.12 15.20
C HIS A 76 -4.68 8.83 14.78
N GLN A 77 -3.96 9.46 15.72
CA GLN A 77 -2.70 10.16 15.45
C GLN A 77 -1.66 9.23 14.83
N ASP A 78 -1.47 8.05 15.42
CA ASP A 78 -0.45 7.09 14.99
C ASP A 78 -0.79 6.45 13.62
N CYS A 79 -2.06 6.14 13.36
CA CYS A 79 -2.51 5.71 12.04
C CYS A 79 -2.37 6.81 10.99
N ALA A 80 -2.71 8.06 11.31
CA ALA A 80 -2.58 9.19 10.41
C ALA A 80 -1.10 9.42 10.03
N GLN A 81 -0.19 9.34 11.00
CA GLN A 81 1.25 9.43 10.76
C GLN A 81 1.73 8.30 9.84
N SER A 82 1.29 7.06 10.09
CA SER A 82 1.64 5.91 9.25
C SER A 82 1.18 6.09 7.79
N ILE A 83 -0.03 6.62 7.57
CA ILE A 83 -0.55 6.94 6.22
C ILE A 83 0.27 8.04 5.56
N GLU A 84 0.61 9.09 6.32
CA GLU A 84 1.40 10.21 5.83
C GLU A 84 2.78 9.76 5.35
N ASP A 85 3.43 8.89 6.11
CA ASP A 85 4.76 8.36 5.81
C ASP A 85 4.78 7.41 4.61
N LEU A 86 3.73 6.60 4.43
CA LEU A 86 3.69 5.58 3.38
C LEU A 86 3.09 6.12 2.07
N VAL A 87 1.98 6.86 2.16
CA VAL A 87 1.13 7.21 1.00
C VAL A 87 1.00 8.71 0.80
N THR A 88 1.14 9.54 1.83
CA THR A 88 1.00 11.01 1.74
C THR A 88 -0.27 11.41 0.96
N ILE A 89 -1.41 11.43 1.63
CA ILE A 89 -2.70 11.69 0.99
C ILE A 89 -2.98 13.20 1.00
N ARG A 90 -3.40 13.75 -0.15
CA ARG A 90 -3.83 15.15 -0.27
C ARG A 90 -5.14 15.25 -1.02
N PRO A 91 -5.89 16.37 -0.89
CA PRO A 91 -7.07 16.60 -1.68
C PRO A 91 -6.79 16.51 -3.17
N LEU A 92 -7.75 15.98 -3.94
CA LEU A 92 -7.68 16.01 -5.40
C LEU A 92 -8.09 17.40 -5.94
N ARG A 93 -8.97 18.08 -5.21
CA ARG A 93 -9.45 19.44 -5.45
C ARG A 93 -9.11 20.32 -4.26
N GLU A 94 -8.59 21.51 -4.51
CA GLU A 94 -8.19 22.46 -3.46
C GLU A 94 -9.34 23.40 -3.06
N GLU A 95 -10.40 23.47 -3.88
CA GLU A 95 -11.56 24.27 -3.54
C GLU A 95 -12.28 23.73 -2.29
N GLN A 96 -12.89 24.63 -1.52
CA GLN A 96 -13.67 24.24 -0.35
C GLN A 96 -14.93 23.47 -0.77
N GLU A 97 -15.26 22.42 -0.03
CA GLU A 97 -16.54 21.74 -0.17
C GLU A 97 -17.69 22.74 0.08
N GLY A 98 -18.74 22.67 -0.74
CA GLY A 98 -19.84 23.64 -0.76
C GLY A 98 -19.66 24.79 -1.76
N THR A 99 -18.48 24.96 -2.37
CA THR A 99 -18.27 25.98 -3.40
C THR A 99 -18.77 25.55 -4.77
N THR A 100 -19.16 26.53 -5.60
CA THR A 100 -19.50 26.29 -7.00
C THR A 100 -18.23 26.10 -7.82
N VAL A 101 -18.18 25.00 -8.58
CA VAL A 101 -17.08 24.63 -9.46
C VAL A 101 -17.60 24.39 -10.89
N GLN A 102 -16.75 24.69 -11.87
CA GLN A 102 -17.00 24.34 -13.26
C GLN A 102 -16.23 23.08 -13.64
N ILE A 103 -16.92 22.14 -14.27
CA ILE A 103 -16.33 20.91 -14.79
C ILE A 103 -16.23 21.05 -16.31
N PRO A 104 -15.02 21.13 -16.88
CA PRO A 104 -14.84 21.38 -18.29
C PRO A 104 -15.26 20.19 -19.16
N LYS A 105 -15.48 20.44 -20.45
CA LYS A 105 -15.60 19.37 -21.44
C LYS A 105 -14.29 18.58 -21.49
N GLY A 106 -14.39 17.24 -21.52
CA GLY A 106 -13.22 16.35 -21.50
C GLY A 106 -12.61 16.12 -20.11
N TYR A 107 -13.34 16.38 -19.02
CA TYR A 107 -12.88 16.02 -17.67
C TYR A 107 -12.60 14.52 -17.54
N ASN A 108 -11.67 14.15 -16.64
CA ASN A 108 -11.32 12.76 -16.36
C ASN A 108 -12.35 12.11 -15.41
N PRO A 109 -13.14 11.10 -15.85
CA PRO A 109 -14.15 10.46 -14.99
C PRO A 109 -13.55 9.66 -13.83
N SER A 110 -12.27 9.30 -13.91
CA SER A 110 -11.55 8.64 -12.81
C SER A 110 -11.15 9.61 -11.69
N GLU A 111 -11.17 10.92 -11.96
CA GLU A 111 -10.84 11.98 -10.99
C GLU A 111 -12.09 12.74 -10.52
N ILE A 112 -13.09 12.91 -11.39
CA ILE A 112 -14.30 13.68 -11.07
C ILE A 112 -15.53 12.82 -11.32
N LYS A 113 -16.27 12.52 -10.25
CA LYS A 113 -17.58 11.87 -10.33
C LYS A 113 -18.68 12.93 -10.30
N VAL A 114 -19.32 13.17 -11.44
CA VAL A 114 -20.50 14.05 -11.51
C VAL A 114 -21.71 13.30 -10.98
N VAL A 115 -22.40 13.87 -9.99
CA VAL A 115 -23.57 13.27 -9.32
C VAL A 115 -24.79 14.19 -9.41
N GLY A 116 -25.99 13.62 -9.31
CA GLY A 116 -27.27 14.37 -9.35
C GLY A 116 -27.97 14.31 -10.71
N LYS A 117 -28.79 15.34 -11.01
CA LYS A 117 -29.55 15.44 -12.27
C LYS A 117 -28.66 15.94 -13.40
N VAL A 118 -27.81 15.07 -13.92
CA VAL A 118 -26.94 15.37 -15.07
C VAL A 118 -27.79 15.38 -16.33
N LYS A 119 -27.95 16.55 -16.97
CA LYS A 119 -28.57 16.72 -18.27
C LYS A 119 -27.64 17.51 -19.19
N GLY A 120 -27.58 17.12 -20.46
CA GLY A 120 -26.73 17.75 -21.45
C GLY A 120 -25.27 17.28 -21.38
N GLU A 121 -24.43 17.95 -22.16
CA GLU A 121 -22.98 17.72 -22.20
C GLU A 121 -22.23 18.75 -21.36
N PRO A 122 -21.01 18.43 -20.88
CA PRO A 122 -20.16 19.43 -20.25
C PRO A 122 -19.84 20.59 -21.20
N PRO A 123 -19.54 21.80 -20.68
CA PRO A 123 -19.17 22.07 -19.29
C PRO A 123 -20.35 22.02 -18.32
N PHE A 124 -20.13 21.39 -17.15
CA PHE A 124 -21.10 21.39 -16.07
C PHE A 124 -20.76 22.46 -15.03
N SER A 125 -21.79 22.99 -14.38
CA SER A 125 -21.63 23.83 -13.19
C SER A 125 -22.33 23.13 -12.03
N GLY A 126 -21.64 22.98 -10.90
CA GLY A 126 -22.17 22.27 -9.75
C GLY A 126 -21.43 22.65 -8.46
N THR A 127 -21.91 22.11 -7.34
CA THR A 127 -21.29 22.32 -6.04
C THR A 127 -20.31 21.19 -5.75
N LEU A 128 -19.09 21.52 -5.31
CA LEU A 128 -18.13 20.52 -4.86
C LEU A 128 -18.62 19.88 -3.56
N ILE A 129 -19.07 18.62 -3.61
CA ILE A 129 -19.59 17.91 -2.42
C ILE A 129 -18.48 17.24 -1.62
N HIS A 130 -17.49 16.67 -2.32
CA HIS A 130 -16.34 16.03 -1.70
C HIS A 130 -15.11 16.29 -2.57
N ARG A 131 -14.03 16.80 -1.96
CA ARG A 131 -12.81 17.20 -2.69
C ARG A 131 -12.00 16.06 -3.29
N GLY A 132 -12.32 14.82 -2.91
CA GLY A 132 -11.57 13.64 -3.32
C GLY A 132 -10.20 13.56 -2.67
N TRP A 133 -9.54 12.42 -2.81
CA TRP A 133 -8.23 12.16 -2.23
C TRP A 133 -7.29 11.58 -3.29
N LYS A 134 -6.05 12.06 -3.31
CA LYS A 134 -5.00 11.60 -4.21
C LYS A 134 -3.76 11.24 -3.41
N ALA A 135 -3.25 10.03 -3.64
CA ALA A 135 -1.96 9.61 -3.13
C ALA A 135 -0.85 10.39 -3.85
N HIS A 136 -0.05 11.13 -3.09
CA HIS A 136 1.11 11.87 -3.61
C HIS A 136 2.41 11.08 -3.45
N LYS A 137 2.45 10.14 -2.49
CA LYS A 137 3.52 9.17 -2.29
C LYS A 137 2.94 7.76 -2.44
N ARG A 138 3.77 6.82 -2.89
CA ARG A 138 3.39 5.40 -3.02
C ARG A 138 4.54 4.54 -2.51
N SER A 139 4.92 4.81 -1.26
CA SER A 139 6.06 4.19 -0.59
C SER A 139 5.54 3.13 0.38
N LEU A 140 5.24 1.96 -0.17
CA LEU A 140 5.00 0.78 0.62
C LEU A 140 6.24 -0.12 0.49
N PRO A 141 7.10 -0.21 1.53
CA PRO A 141 8.31 -0.99 1.45
C PRO A 141 7.99 -2.46 1.12
N LYS A 142 8.66 -3.00 0.10
CA LYS A 142 8.65 -4.44 -0.16
C LYS A 142 9.61 -5.09 0.83
N LYS A 143 9.17 -6.12 1.55
CA LYS A 143 10.10 -6.95 2.32
C LYS A 143 10.75 -7.96 1.38
N THR A 144 12.08 -7.95 1.33
CA THR A 144 12.88 -8.86 0.50
C THR A 144 12.80 -10.28 1.07
N GLY A 145 12.48 -11.27 0.23
CA GLY A 145 12.45 -12.68 0.65
C GLY A 145 11.23 -13.09 1.47
N GLU A 146 10.22 -12.24 1.59
CA GLU A 146 8.94 -12.63 2.20
C GLU A 146 8.21 -13.59 1.25
N LEU A 147 8.02 -14.83 1.70
CA LEU A 147 7.02 -15.71 1.10
C LEU A 147 5.65 -15.06 1.31
N ALA A 148 4.75 -15.21 0.33
CA ALA A 148 3.37 -14.75 0.47
C ALA A 148 2.77 -15.38 1.74
N THR A 149 2.38 -14.55 2.70
CA THR A 149 1.80 -14.96 3.97
C THR A 149 0.49 -14.20 4.19
N ASP A 150 -0.51 -14.89 4.73
CA ASP A 150 -1.79 -14.30 5.13
C ASP A 150 -1.73 -13.74 6.56
N VAL A 151 -0.57 -13.85 7.23
CA VAL A 151 -0.36 -13.33 8.58
C VAL A 151 -0.05 -11.83 8.52
N ILE A 152 -0.99 -11.00 9.00
CA ILE A 152 -0.82 -9.55 9.09
C ILE A 152 0.10 -9.17 10.24
N CYS A 153 -0.16 -9.67 11.45
CA CYS A 153 0.64 -9.43 12.65
C CYS A 153 0.82 -10.78 13.37
N PRO A 154 2.07 -11.18 13.72
CA PRO A 154 2.28 -12.42 14.46
C PRO A 154 1.68 -12.34 15.86
N ALA A 155 1.28 -13.48 16.40
CA ALA A 155 0.97 -13.59 17.82
C ALA A 155 2.27 -13.52 18.64
N GLU A 156 2.29 -12.69 19.68
CA GLU A 156 3.41 -12.57 20.60
C GLU A 156 3.16 -13.47 21.83
N ILE A 157 4.09 -14.37 22.11
CA ILE A 157 3.98 -15.36 23.20
C ILE A 157 5.18 -15.18 24.12
N GLU A 158 4.93 -14.82 25.37
CA GLU A 158 5.95 -14.78 26.42
C GLU A 158 6.21 -16.20 26.94
N ILE A 159 7.48 -16.63 26.92
CA ILE A 159 7.91 -17.91 27.51
C ILE A 159 8.33 -17.67 28.96
N LYS A 160 7.87 -18.54 29.87
CA LYS A 160 8.21 -18.52 31.30
C LYS A 160 9.20 -19.62 31.66
#